data_AF-X1QUT5-F1
#
_entry.id   AF-X1QUT5-F1
#
_cell.length_a   1.000
_cell.length_b   1.000
_cell.length_c   1.000
_cell.angle_alpha   90.00
_cell.angle_beta   90.00
_cell.angle_gamma   90.00
#
_symmetry.space_group_name_H-M   'P 1'
#
loop_
_entity.id
_entity.type
_entity.pdbx_description
1 polymer ?
#
loop_
_entity_poly.entity_id
_entity_poly.type
_entity_poly.pdbx_seq_one_letter_code
_entity_poly.pdbx_strand_id
1 'polypeptide(L)'
;MVNLLEIIDRALEGPFTSENDFNLNIFVPKLREVIKKYEIKYDPENPLSCGDDLADSVFKAGIELFADVGIYCVDTERIIKFTEEEILEGLA
;
A
#
# COMPACT_ATOMS: atom_id res chain seq x y z
N MET A 1 5.37 15.90 6.83
CA MET A 1 6.45 15.39 5.94
C MET A 1 7.30 14.42 6.74
N VAL A 2 7.16 13.13 6.44
CA VAL A 2 7.98 12.07 7.04
C VAL A 2 9.41 12.20 6.51
N ASN A 3 10.40 12.11 7.39
CA ASN A 3 11.82 12.21 7.03
C ASN A 3 12.58 10.89 7.23
N LEU A 4 13.82 10.83 6.73
CA LEU A 4 14.62 9.61 6.75
C LEU A 4 14.87 9.05 8.16
N LEU A 5 15.13 9.91 9.15
CA LEU A 5 15.40 9.45 10.53
C LEU A 5 14.16 8.78 11.12
N GLU A 6 12.99 9.38 10.89
CA GLU A 6 11.72 8.80 11.32
C GLU A 6 11.42 7.46 10.63
N ILE A 7 11.76 7.31 9.34
CA ILE A 7 11.65 6.03 8.65
C ILE A 7 12.57 4.97 9.27
N ILE A 8 13.80 5.35 9.63
CA ILE A 8 14.74 4.47 10.32
C ILE A 8 14.18 4.04 11.68
N ASP A 9 13.65 4.97 12.47
CA ASP A 9 13.04 4.65 13.77
C ASP A 9 11.85 3.69 13.59
N ARG A 10 10.94 3.96 12.65
CA ARG A 10 9.82 3.06 12.32
C ARG A 10 10.29 1.69 11.83
N ALA A 11 11.41 1.61 11.10
CA ALA A 11 11.99 0.34 10.64
C ALA A 11 12.57 -0.49 11.79
N LEU A 12 13.06 0.15 12.85
CA LEU A 12 13.64 -0.51 14.02
C LEU A 12 12.58 -0.88 15.07
N GLU A 13 11.51 -0.09 15.18
CA GLU A 13 10.51 -0.20 16.26
C GLU A 13 9.13 -0.67 15.79
N GLY A 14 8.85 -0.66 14.48
CA GLY A 14 7.56 -1.03 13.90
C GLY A 14 7.14 -2.49 14.19
N PRO A 15 5.88 -2.89 13.95
CA PRO A 15 5.39 -4.23 14.26
C PRO A 15 6.23 -5.32 13.58
N PHE A 16 6.68 -6.31 14.36
CA PHE A 16 7.41 -7.47 13.84
C PHE A 16 6.46 -8.42 13.09
N THR A 17 6.90 -8.93 11.95
CA THR A 17 6.21 -9.99 11.19
C THR A 17 7.23 -10.73 10.34
N SER A 18 7.00 -12.02 10.08
CA SER A 18 7.81 -12.73 9.07
C SER A 18 7.39 -12.31 7.67
N GLU A 19 8.30 -12.40 6.70
CA GLU A 19 7.99 -12.10 5.29
C GLU A 19 6.79 -12.90 4.77
N ASN A 20 6.69 -14.18 5.13
CA ASN A 20 5.59 -15.04 4.70
C ASN A 20 4.24 -14.59 5.29
N ASP A 21 4.24 -14.17 6.56
CA ASP A 21 3.05 -13.64 7.23
C ASP A 21 2.64 -12.29 6.64
N PHE A 22 3.60 -11.38 6.41
CA PHE A 22 3.36 -10.11 5.71
C PHE A 22 2.71 -10.34 4.35
N ASN A 23 3.28 -11.24 3.53
CA ASN A 23 2.78 -11.50 2.19
C ASN A 23 1.38 -12.15 2.20
N LEU A 24 1.22 -13.25 2.94
CA LEU A 24 0.01 -14.06 2.85
C LEU A 24 -1.15 -13.55 3.71
N ASN A 25 -0.87 -12.95 4.86
CA ASN A 25 -1.87 -12.60 5.86
C ASN A 25 -2.14 -11.10 5.96
N ILE A 26 -1.24 -10.24 5.45
CA ILE A 26 -1.42 -8.79 5.47
C ILE A 26 -1.63 -8.24 4.05
N PHE A 27 -0.63 -8.39 3.18
CA PHE A 27 -0.65 -7.80 1.84
C PHE A 27 -1.70 -8.42 0.91
N VAL A 28 -1.69 -9.74 0.71
CA VAL A 28 -2.61 -10.42 -0.22
C VAL A 28 -4.10 -10.22 0.16
N PRO A 29 -4.51 -10.33 1.43
CA PRO A 29 -5.90 -10.10 1.82
C PRO A 29 -6.34 -8.66 1.54
N LYS A 30 -5.53 -7.66 1.93
CA LYS A 30 -5.88 -6.26 1.71
C LYS A 30 -5.89 -5.90 0.22
N LEU A 31 -4.95 -6.42 -0.56
CA LEU A 31 -4.93 -6.25 -2.01
C LEU A 31 -6.23 -6.75 -2.66
N ARG A 32 -6.69 -7.94 -2.27
CA ARG A 32 -7.97 -8.50 -2.78
C ARG A 32 -9.17 -7.67 -2.34
N GLU A 33 -9.15 -7.17 -1.11
CA GLU A 33 -10.19 -6.28 -0.57
C GLU A 33 -10.31 -5.00 -1.41
N VAL A 34 -9.19 -4.27 -1.62
CA VAL A 34 -9.22 -3.01 -2.37
C VAL A 34 -9.57 -3.22 -3.84
N ILE A 35 -9.05 -4.27 -4.49
CA ILE A 35 -9.41 -4.59 -5.89
C ILE A 35 -10.93 -4.79 -6.02
N LYS A 36 -11.54 -5.50 -5.06
CA LYS A 36 -12.98 -5.71 -5.03
C LYS A 36 -13.75 -4.42 -4.70
N LYS A 37 -13.28 -3.64 -3.72
CA LYS A 37 -13.92 -2.39 -3.27
C LYS A 37 -14.00 -1.34 -4.36
N TYR A 38 -12.94 -1.19 -5.15
CA TYR A 38 -12.82 -0.20 -6.22
C TYR A 38 -13.17 -0.78 -7.61
N GLU A 39 -13.71 -2.00 -7.66
CA GLU A 39 -14.11 -2.70 -8.89
C GLU A 39 -13.04 -2.72 -10.00
N ILE A 40 -11.77 -2.81 -9.60
CA ILE A 40 -10.63 -2.78 -10.53
C ILE A 40 -10.61 -4.07 -11.33
N LYS A 41 -10.78 -3.95 -12.65
CA LYS A 41 -10.80 -5.07 -13.59
C LYS A 41 -9.86 -4.77 -14.74
N TYR A 42 -9.00 -5.75 -15.02
CA TYR A 42 -8.17 -5.72 -16.21
C TYR A 42 -8.97 -6.19 -17.43
N ASP A 43 -9.02 -5.36 -18.47
CA ASP A 43 -9.60 -5.70 -19.77
C ASP A 43 -8.47 -5.91 -20.79
N PRO A 44 -8.20 -7.15 -21.25
CA PRO A 44 -7.15 -7.41 -22.23
C PRO A 44 -7.43 -6.83 -23.62
N GLU A 45 -8.70 -6.58 -23.97
CA GLU A 45 -9.07 -5.96 -25.26
C GLU A 45 -8.89 -4.44 -25.20
N ASN A 46 -8.92 -3.87 -24.00
CA ASN A 46 -8.67 -2.46 -23.74
C ASN A 46 -7.68 -2.28 -22.57
N PRO A 47 -6.40 -2.65 -22.75
CA PRO A 47 -5.41 -2.70 -21.67
C PRO A 47 -5.07 -1.33 -21.09
N LEU A 48 -5.35 -0.27 -21.85
CA LEU A 48 -5.25 1.13 -21.44
C LEU A 48 -6.66 1.72 -21.38
N SER A 49 -7.55 1.10 -20.59
CA SER A 49 -8.91 1.60 -20.47
C SER A 49 -8.93 2.98 -19.82
N CYS A 50 -8.92 4.02 -20.66
CA CYS A 50 -9.05 5.42 -20.31
C CYS A 50 -10.50 5.78 -19.93
N GLY A 51 -11.24 4.87 -19.27
CA GLY A 51 -12.48 5.27 -18.62
C GLY A 51 -12.13 6.30 -17.57
N ASP A 52 -12.81 7.45 -17.59
CA ASP A 52 -12.45 8.62 -16.76
C ASP A 52 -12.27 8.28 -15.27
N ASP A 53 -12.96 7.24 -14.77
CA ASP A 53 -12.97 6.87 -13.35
C ASP A 53 -11.97 5.77 -12.95
N LEU A 54 -11.36 5.03 -13.89
CA LEU A 54 -10.49 3.90 -13.52
C LEU A 54 -9.18 4.38 -12.88
N ALA A 55 -8.57 5.42 -13.45
CA ALA A 55 -7.34 6.00 -12.92
C ALA A 55 -7.54 6.48 -11.47
N ASP A 56 -8.64 7.18 -11.22
CA ASP A 56 -9.02 7.65 -9.88
C ASP A 56 -9.28 6.48 -8.92
N SER A 57 -9.94 5.43 -9.40
CA SER A 57 -10.23 4.24 -8.60
C SER A 57 -8.97 3.48 -8.21
N VAL A 58 -8.03 3.32 -9.15
CA VAL A 58 -6.73 2.70 -8.90
C VAL A 58 -5.89 3.55 -7.95
N PHE A 59 -5.90 4.88 -8.12
CA PHE A 59 -5.18 5.78 -7.22
C PHE A 59 -5.69 5.67 -5.78
N LYS A 60 -7.02 5.79 -5.58
CA LYS A 60 -7.64 5.64 -4.25
C LYS A 60 -7.39 4.26 -3.63
N ALA A 61 -7.48 3.20 -4.44
CA ALA A 61 -7.16 1.84 -3.99
C ALA A 61 -5.71 1.69 -3.55
N GLY A 62 -4.77 2.32 -4.27
CA GLY A 62 -3.35 2.30 -3.94
C GLY A 62 -3.04 3.02 -2.63
N ILE A 63 -3.64 4.20 -2.41
CA ILE A 63 -3.50 4.95 -1.15
C ILE A 63 -4.04 4.13 0.02
N GLU A 64 -5.24 3.57 -0.10
CA GLU A 64 -5.86 2.76 0.95
C GLU A 64 -5.08 1.47 1.24
N LEU A 65 -4.60 0.80 0.20
CA LEU A 65 -3.74 -0.38 0.34
C LEU A 65 -2.46 -0.04 1.10
N PHE A 66 -1.82 1.07 0.74
CA PHE A 66 -0.54 1.46 1.30
C PHE A 66 -0.67 1.94 2.76
N ALA A 67 -1.70 2.71 3.08
CA ALA A 67 -1.99 3.14 4.45
C ALA A 67 -2.28 1.95 5.37
N ASP A 68 -2.99 0.94 4.87
CA ASP A 68 -3.33 -0.26 5.64
C ASP A 68 -2.15 -1.20 5.82
N VAL A 69 -1.41 -1.51 4.74
CA VAL A 69 -0.35 -2.53 4.76
C VAL A 69 0.99 -1.96 5.23
N GLY A 70 1.39 -0.78 4.76
CA GLY A 70 2.72 -0.20 4.99
C GLY A 70 3.82 -0.86 4.15
N ILE A 71 5.08 -0.68 4.57
CA ILE A 71 6.27 -1.26 3.93
C ILE A 71 6.88 -2.32 4.85
N TYR A 72 7.19 -3.49 4.31
CA TYR A 72 7.99 -4.49 5.01
C TYR A 72 9.49 -4.19 4.85
N CYS A 73 10.19 -4.05 5.97
CA CYS A 73 11.65 -3.92 6.01
C CYS A 73 12.27 -5.31 6.21
N VAL A 74 12.93 -5.82 5.17
CA VAL A 74 13.51 -7.17 5.15
C VAL A 74 14.63 -7.36 6.18
N ASP A 75 15.40 -6.31 6.46
CA ASP A 75 16.55 -6.39 7.38
C ASP A 75 16.12 -6.47 8.85
N THR A 76 14.97 -5.87 9.19
CA THR A 76 14.48 -5.79 10.57
C THR A 76 13.25 -6.67 10.83
N GLU A 77 12.68 -7.27 9.78
CA GLU A 77 11.44 -8.05 9.80
C GLU A 77 10.27 -7.26 10.44
N ARG A 78 10.18 -5.98 10.11
CA ARG A 78 9.19 -5.05 10.67
C ARG A 78 8.42 -4.29 9.62
N ILE A 79 7.23 -3.84 9.99
CA ILE A 79 6.36 -3.03 9.14
C ILE A 79 6.52 -1.55 9.48
N ILE A 80 6.85 -0.76 8.47
CA ILE A 80 6.83 0.71 8.51
C ILE A 80 5.42 1.15 8.09
N LYS A 81 4.67 1.74 9.02
CA LYS A 81 3.31 2.25 8.76
C LYS A 81 3.33 3.73 8.39
N PHE A 82 2.34 4.14 7.60
CA PHE A 82 2.10 5.53 7.21
C PHE A 82 0.61 5.84 7.31
N THR A 83 0.25 7.08 7.65
CA THR A 83 -1.14 7.54 7.55
C THR A 83 -1.45 7.98 6.12
N GLU A 84 -2.73 8.04 5.77
CA GLU A 84 -3.17 8.56 4.47
C GLU A 84 -2.66 9.98 4.22
N GLU A 85 -2.68 10.84 5.25
CA GLU A 85 -2.15 12.20 5.17
C GLU A 85 -0.65 12.23 4.86
N GLU A 86 0.15 11.39 5.53
CA GLU A 86 1.60 11.29 5.28
C GLU A 86 1.90 10.85 3.85
N ILE A 87 1.09 9.94 3.31
CA ILE A 87 1.22 9.44 1.94
C ILE A 87 0.90 10.56 0.95
N LEU A 88 -0.22 11.26 1.14
CA LEU A 88 -0.65 12.35 0.27
C LEU A 88 0.33 13.53 0.32
N GLU A 89 0.87 13.86 1.49
CA GLU A 89 1.93 14.87 1.63
C GLU A 89 3.19 14.48 0.85
N GLY A 90 3.53 13.19 0.77
CA GLY A 90 4.70 12.71 0.02
C GLY A 90 4.54 12.71 -1.50
N LEU A 91 3.32 12.89 -2.01
CA LEU A 91 3.01 12.96 -3.44
C LEU A 91 2.90 14.40 -3.97
N ALA A 92 2.79 15.39 -3.08
CA ALA A 92 2.67 16.81 -3.39
C ALA A 92 4.02 17.47 -3.70
#